data_AF-A0A6B1FA27-F1
#
_entry.id   AF-A0A6B1FA27-F1
#
_cell.length_a   1.000
_cell.length_b   1.000
_cell.length_c   1.000
_cell.angle_alpha   90.00
_cell.angle_beta   90.00
_cell.angle_gamma   90.00
#
_symmetry.space_group_name_H-M   'P 1'
#
loop_
_entity.id
_entity.type
_entity.pdbx_description
1 polymer ?
#
loop_
_entity_poly.entity_id
_entity_poly.type
_entity_poly.pdbx_seq_one_letter_code
_entity_poly.pdbx_strand_id
1 'polypeptide(L)'
;MTELLKRKGTATWDFFCTVAAVGSGMYLAYRAIPHGEVPATEKAVARVLNEWDGQGYEAYSDLHRFVARSIKGGSKAEVAVGAWVMWNIKGAEPTKREFEFGAVIGSMFFDSMAGAWE
;
A
#
# COMPACT_ATOMS: atom_id res chain seq x y z
N MET A 1 11.51 -4.67 -30.06
CA MET A 1 11.45 -5.33 -28.74
C MET A 1 10.25 -4.76 -28.00
N THR A 2 9.14 -5.51 -28.02
CA THR A 2 8.10 -5.64 -26.97
C THR A 2 7.40 -4.38 -26.40
N GLU A 3 6.57 -3.70 -27.21
CA GLU A 3 5.50 -2.81 -26.70
C GLU A 3 4.20 -3.56 -26.34
N LEU A 4 4.17 -4.89 -26.51
CA LEU A 4 2.98 -5.74 -26.31
C LEU A 4 2.52 -5.87 -24.85
N LEU A 5 3.40 -5.61 -23.86
CA LEU A 5 3.08 -5.81 -22.44
C LEU A 5 2.35 -4.63 -21.76
N LYS A 6 2.25 -3.45 -22.40
CA LYS A 6 1.78 -2.23 -21.72
C LYS A 6 0.27 -1.98 -21.77
N ARG A 7 -0.55 -2.81 -22.44
CA ARG A 7 -1.84 -2.28 -22.94
C ARG A 7 -3.16 -2.74 -22.32
N LYS A 8 -3.31 -3.84 -21.59
CA LYS A 8 -4.66 -4.20 -21.09
C LYS A 8 -4.61 -4.96 -19.76
N GLY A 9 -4.74 -4.24 -18.64
CA GLY A 9 -5.02 -4.81 -17.30
C GLY A 9 -4.00 -4.52 -16.20
N THR A 10 -2.77 -4.09 -16.53
CA THR A 10 -1.72 -3.87 -15.52
C THR A 10 -1.76 -2.50 -14.85
N ALA A 11 -2.33 -1.47 -15.48
CA ALA A 11 -2.31 -0.11 -14.92
C ALA A 11 -2.96 -0.01 -13.53
N THR A 12 -4.04 -0.77 -13.30
CA THR A 12 -4.70 -0.87 -11.98
C THR A 12 -3.80 -1.57 -10.96
N TRP A 13 -3.12 -2.63 -11.36
CA TRP A 13 -2.14 -3.33 -10.52
C TRP A 13 -0.97 -2.42 -10.18
N ASP A 14 -0.38 -1.78 -11.18
CA ASP A 14 0.75 -0.86 -11.01
C ASP A 14 0.37 0.27 -10.04
N PHE A 15 -0.82 0.87 -10.22
CA PHE A 15 -1.34 1.90 -9.33
C PHE A 15 -1.42 1.43 -7.86
N PHE A 16 -2.20 0.39 -7.58
CA PHE A 16 -2.43 -0.05 -6.21
C PHE A 16 -1.19 -0.66 -5.55
N CYS A 17 -0.35 -1.38 -6.31
CA CYS A 17 0.91 -1.92 -5.81
C CYS A 17 1.91 -0.81 -5.45
N THR A 18 2.01 0.25 -6.25
CA THR A 18 2.87 1.38 -5.91
C THR A 18 2.40 2.10 -4.65
N VAL A 19 1.09 2.37 -4.52
CA VAL A 19 0.53 2.98 -3.32
C VAL A 19 0.77 2.10 -2.09
N ALA A 20 0.57 0.78 -2.22
CA ALA A 20 0.82 -0.19 -1.16
C ALA A 20 2.30 -0.25 -0.76
N ALA A 21 3.22 -0.28 -1.72
CA ALA A 21 4.65 -0.29 -1.46
C ALA A 21 5.09 0.97 -0.70
N VAL A 22 4.62 2.15 -1.13
CA VAL A 22 4.91 3.42 -0.44
C VAL A 22 4.30 3.44 0.97
N GLY A 23 3.06 2.96 1.13
CA GLY A 23 2.43 2.80 2.44
C GLY A 23 3.21 1.87 3.36
N SER A 24 3.63 0.70 2.88
CA SER A 24 4.49 -0.24 3.60
C SER A 24 5.81 0.39 4.01
N GLY A 25 6.48 1.11 3.10
CA GLY A 25 7.71 1.84 3.40
C GLY A 25 7.51 2.86 4.53
N MET A 26 6.39 3.59 4.52
CA MET A 26 6.06 4.54 5.58
C MET A 26 5.81 3.85 6.93
N TYR A 27 5.12 2.72 6.95
CA TYR A 27 4.93 1.93 8.18
C TYR A 27 6.25 1.46 8.80
N LEU A 28 7.22 1.06 7.96
CA LEU A 28 8.55 0.69 8.41
C LEU A 28 9.34 1.92 8.90
N ALA A 29 9.24 3.03 8.17
CA ALA A 29 9.95 4.27 8.48
C ALA A 29 9.45 4.99 9.74
N TYR A 30 8.21 4.76 10.20
CA TYR A 30 7.70 5.41 11.43
C TYR A 30 8.56 5.19 12.67
N ARG A 31 9.33 4.11 12.73
CA ARG A 31 10.27 3.86 13.83
C ARG A 31 11.51 4.75 13.78
N ALA A 32 11.86 5.25 12.60
CA ALA A 32 13.03 6.10 12.35
C ALA A 32 12.66 7.59 12.26
N ILE A 33 11.42 7.92 11.91
CA ILE A 33 10.93 9.30 11.81
C ILE A 33 10.58 9.83 13.22
N PRO A 34 11.06 11.02 13.63
CA PRO A 34 10.63 11.65 14.87
C PRO A 34 9.09 11.81 14.91
N HIS A 35 8.46 11.46 16.04
CA HIS A 35 6.99 11.44 16.14
C HIS A 35 6.30 12.74 15.71
N GLY A 36 6.91 13.90 15.97
CA GLY A 36 6.38 15.21 15.55
C GLY A 36 6.44 15.47 14.03
N GLU A 37 7.26 14.71 13.30
CA GLU A 37 7.49 14.88 11.86
C GLU A 37 6.65 13.93 11.01
N VAL A 38 6.13 12.84 11.60
CA VAL A 38 5.30 11.84 10.89
C VAL A 38 4.17 12.47 10.06
N PRO A 39 3.33 13.39 10.59
CA PRO A 39 2.25 13.98 9.81
C PRO A 39 2.74 14.81 8.62
N ALA A 40 3.87 15.50 8.75
CA ALA A 40 4.46 16.28 7.67
C ALA A 40 5.01 15.37 6.57
N THR A 41 5.68 14.28 6.95
CA THR A 41 6.21 13.28 6.02
C THR A 41 5.08 12.57 5.27
N GLU A 42 4.03 12.12 5.96
CA GLU A 42 2.84 11.52 5.32
C GLU A 42 2.20 12.45 4.31
N LYS A 43 2.05 13.74 4.65
CA LYS A 43 1.50 14.74 3.74
C LYS A 43 2.37 14.94 2.51
N ALA A 44 3.69 14.95 2.67
CA ALA A 44 4.64 15.07 1.56
C ALA A 44 4.55 13.86 0.61
N VAL A 45 4.50 12.65 1.17
CA VAL A 45 4.34 11.40 0.41
C VAL A 45 3.02 11.38 -0.35
N ALA A 46 1.91 11.70 0.33
CA ALA A 46 0.59 11.72 -0.29
C ALA A 46 0.52 12.73 -1.44
N ARG A 47 1.19 13.89 -1.32
CA ARG A 47 1.30 14.88 -2.39
C ARG A 47 2.06 14.32 -3.59
N VAL A 48 3.22 13.68 -3.38
CA VAL A 48 4.02 13.09 -4.48
C VAL A 48 3.24 12.00 -5.21
N LEU A 49 2.52 11.15 -4.46
CA LEU A 49 1.63 10.15 -5.07
C LEU A 49 0.54 10.79 -5.93
N ASN A 50 -0.02 11.93 -5.49
CA ASN A 50 -1.03 12.66 -6.23
C ASN A 50 -0.51 13.36 -7.50
N GLU A 51 0.76 13.79 -7.48
CA GLU A 51 1.44 14.34 -8.65
C GLU A 51 1.75 13.24 -9.68
N TRP A 52 2.06 12.03 -9.20
CA TRP A 52 2.27 10.85 -10.04
C TRP A 52 0.97 10.37 -10.70
N ASP A 53 -0.13 10.29 -9.93
CA ASP A 53 -1.46 9.95 -10.42
C ASP A 53 -2.51 10.75 -9.63
N GLY A 54 -3.48 11.35 -10.33
CA GLY A 54 -4.47 12.25 -9.71
C GLY A 54 -5.36 11.62 -8.62
N GLN A 55 -5.35 10.29 -8.46
CA GLN A 55 -6.03 9.57 -7.38
C GLN A 55 -5.09 9.14 -6.25
N GLY A 56 -3.79 9.42 -6.35
CA GLY A 56 -2.77 8.91 -5.43
C GLY A 56 -2.98 9.33 -3.98
N TYR A 57 -3.40 10.58 -3.74
CA TYR A 57 -3.70 11.06 -2.38
C TYR A 57 -4.86 10.27 -1.75
N GLU A 58 -5.94 10.10 -2.50
CA GLU A 58 -7.14 9.42 -2.02
C GLU A 58 -6.87 7.95 -1.76
N ALA A 59 -6.19 7.27 -2.68
CA ALA A 59 -5.79 5.87 -2.53
C ALA A 59 -4.87 5.65 -1.32
N TYR A 60 -3.87 6.53 -1.13
CA TYR A 60 -2.98 6.45 0.03
C TYR A 60 -3.71 6.68 1.35
N SER A 61 -4.61 7.66 1.40
CA SER A 61 -5.45 7.93 2.57
C SER A 61 -6.41 6.78 2.86
N ASP A 62 -6.94 6.13 1.83
CA ASP A 62 -7.79 4.96 1.97
C ASP A 62 -7.04 3.75 2.52
N LEU A 63 -5.84 3.48 1.98
CA LEU A 63 -4.94 2.45 2.50
C LEU A 63 -4.68 2.63 4.00
N HIS A 64 -4.29 3.83 4.43
CA HIS A 64 -4.02 4.11 5.85
C HIS A 64 -5.24 3.88 6.74
N ARG A 65 -6.42 4.36 6.32
CA ARG A 65 -7.66 4.13 7.06
C ARG A 65 -8.00 2.65 7.13
N PHE A 66 -7.84 1.92 6.03
CA PHE A 66 -8.09 0.49 5.98
C PHE A 66 -7.17 -0.26 6.95
N VAL A 67 -5.86 -0.05 6.84
CA VAL A 67 -4.85 -0.71 7.68
C VAL A 67 -5.06 -0.37 9.16
N ALA A 68 -5.32 0.89 9.50
CA ALA A 68 -5.59 1.29 10.89
C ALA A 68 -6.83 0.59 11.46
N ARG A 69 -7.92 0.47 10.70
CA ARG A 69 -9.13 -0.27 11.12
C ARG A 69 -8.85 -1.76 11.27
N SER A 70 -8.12 -2.37 10.35
CA SER A 70 -7.77 -3.80 10.40
C SER A 70 -6.87 -4.12 11.59
N ILE A 71 -5.90 -3.27 11.91
CA ILE A 71 -5.05 -3.41 13.10
C ILE A 71 -5.88 -3.31 14.38
N LYS A 72 -6.81 -2.35 14.46
CA LYS A 72 -7.75 -2.26 15.58
C LYS A 72 -8.61 -3.52 15.72
N GLY A 73 -8.88 -4.21 14.62
CA GLY A 73 -9.55 -5.51 14.56
C GLY A 73 -8.65 -6.73 14.83
N GLY A 74 -7.37 -6.54 15.15
CA GLY A 74 -6.42 -7.61 15.48
C GLY A 74 -5.59 -8.15 14.32
N SER A 75 -5.68 -7.54 13.12
CA SER A 75 -4.83 -7.91 11.99
C SER A 75 -3.43 -7.31 12.10
N LYS A 76 -2.44 -7.95 11.48
CA LYS A 76 -1.12 -7.33 11.29
C LYS A 76 -1.14 -6.37 10.10
N ALA A 77 -0.23 -5.40 10.10
CA ALA A 77 -0.18 -4.35 9.07
C ALA A 77 0.07 -4.93 7.67
N GLU A 78 1.00 -5.88 7.56
CA GLU A 78 1.34 -6.55 6.30
C GLU A 78 0.13 -7.25 5.68
N VAL A 79 -0.63 -7.98 6.49
CA VAL A 79 -1.84 -8.68 6.04
C VAL A 79 -2.88 -7.67 5.54
N ALA A 80 -3.08 -6.58 6.28
CA ALA A 80 -4.04 -5.54 5.92
C ALA A 80 -3.66 -4.82 4.62
N VAL A 81 -2.37 -4.55 4.39
CA VAL A 81 -1.89 -3.94 3.14
C VAL A 81 -2.19 -4.86 1.95
N GLY A 82 -1.83 -6.15 2.02
CA GLY A 82 -2.10 -7.07 0.92
C GLY A 82 -3.60 -7.29 0.69
N ALA A 83 -4.41 -7.33 1.75
CA ALA A 83 -5.86 -7.41 1.63
C ALA A 83 -6.45 -6.15 0.95
N TRP A 84 -5.92 -4.97 1.25
CA TRP A 84 -6.34 -3.73 0.60
C TRP A 84 -6.03 -3.72 -0.91
N VAL A 85 -4.86 -4.23 -1.30
CA VAL A 85 -4.48 -4.36 -2.71
C VAL A 85 -5.46 -5.31 -3.44
N MET A 86 -5.73 -6.48 -2.85
CA MET A 86 -6.67 -7.45 -3.41
C MET A 86 -8.09 -6.89 -3.54
N TRP A 87 -8.56 -6.15 -2.53
CA TRP A 87 -9.86 -5.48 -2.56
C TRP A 87 -10.00 -4.58 -3.79
N ASN A 88 -9.00 -3.71 -4.00
CA ASN A 88 -9.05 -2.69 -5.03
C ASN A 88 -8.87 -3.27 -6.44
N ILE A 89 -8.06 -4.30 -6.60
CA ILE A 89 -7.90 -4.99 -7.89
C ILE A 89 -9.15 -5.80 -8.24
N LYS A 90 -9.74 -6.48 -7.26
CA LYS A 90 -10.95 -7.29 -7.46
C LYS A 90 -12.21 -6.43 -7.60
N GLY A 91 -12.21 -5.21 -7.04
CA GLY A 91 -13.37 -4.34 -6.94
C GLY A 91 -14.44 -4.86 -5.95
N ALA A 92 -14.07 -5.77 -5.05
CA ALA A 92 -14.99 -6.38 -4.08
C ALA A 92 -14.28 -6.64 -2.75
N GLU A 93 -14.97 -6.41 -1.64
CA GLU A 93 -14.40 -6.55 -0.29
C GLU A 93 -13.81 -7.97 -0.10
N PRO A 94 -12.60 -8.11 0.48
CA PRO A 94 -11.99 -9.40 0.67
C PRO A 94 -12.78 -10.26 1.65
N THR A 95 -13.04 -11.51 1.29
CA THR A 95 -13.53 -12.52 2.23
C THR A 95 -12.47 -12.82 3.30
N LYS A 96 -12.87 -13.44 4.42
CA LYS A 96 -11.93 -13.89 5.46
C LYS A 96 -10.78 -14.74 4.90
N ARG A 97 -11.09 -15.64 3.95
CA ARG A 97 -10.11 -16.49 3.28
C ARG A 97 -9.18 -15.69 2.37
N GLU A 98 -9.68 -14.65 1.71
CA GLU A 98 -8.86 -13.74 0.90
C GLU A 98 -7.95 -12.86 1.76
N PHE A 99 -8.37 -12.57 2.98
CA PHE A 99 -7.53 -11.92 3.98
C PHE A 99 -6.29 -12.77 4.35
N GLU A 100 -6.41 -14.10 4.34
CA GLU A 100 -5.28 -15.02 4.55
C GLU A 100 -4.23 -14.89 3.43
N PHE A 101 -4.67 -14.67 2.18
CA PHE A 101 -3.78 -14.39 1.06
C PHE A 101 -3.16 -12.98 1.10
N GLY A 102 -3.79 -12.05 1.83
CA GLY A 102 -3.26 -10.72 2.07
C GLY A 102 -1.87 -10.75 2.72
N ALA A 103 -1.57 -11.77 3.53
CA ALA A 103 -0.24 -11.94 4.11
C ALA A 103 0.86 -12.12 3.04
N VAL A 104 0.59 -12.91 2.00
CA VAL A 104 1.57 -13.23 0.94
C VAL A 104 1.90 -11.99 0.11
N ILE A 105 0.87 -11.25 -0.29
CA ILE A 105 1.04 -10.03 -1.09
C ILE A 105 1.66 -8.92 -0.22
N GLY A 106 1.17 -8.78 1.01
CA GLY A 106 1.66 -7.80 1.96
C GLY A 106 3.13 -7.96 2.31
N SER A 107 3.58 -9.21 2.56
CA SER A 107 4.97 -9.47 2.89
C SER A 107 5.91 -9.09 1.75
N MET A 108 5.51 -9.29 0.49
CA MET A 108 6.32 -8.85 -0.66
C MET A 108 6.63 -7.36 -0.60
N PHE A 109 5.67 -6.51 -0.20
CA PHE A 109 5.91 -5.07 -0.07
C PHE A 109 6.79 -4.74 1.13
N PHE A 110 6.52 -5.32 2.29
CA PHE A 110 7.29 -5.06 3.51
C PHE A 110 8.74 -5.56 3.36
N ASP A 111 8.95 -6.75 2.83
CA ASP A 111 10.29 -7.33 2.64
C ASP A 111 11.09 -6.55 1.58
N SER A 112 10.45 -6.18 0.46
CA SER A 112 11.10 -5.37 -0.59
C SER A 112 11.50 -3.99 -0.09
N MET A 113 10.68 -3.37 0.78
CA MET A 113 10.98 -2.06 1.35
C MET A 113 11.96 -2.14 2.52
N ALA A 114 11.96 -3.22 3.31
CA ALA A 114 12.91 -3.40 4.41
C ALA A 114 14.37 -3.38 3.90
N GLY A 115 14.65 -4.08 2.79
CA GLY A 115 15.97 -4.08 2.15
C GLY A 115 16.31 -2.83 1.35
N ALA A 116 15.35 -1.92 1.11
CA ALA A 116 15.59 -0.68 0.36
C ALA A 116 16.19 0.44 1.24
N TRP A 117 16.17 0.28 2.56
CA TRP A 117 16.64 1.25 3.55
C TRP A 117 17.84 0.77 4.38
N GLU A 118 18.41 -0.39 4.02
CA GLU A 118 19.72 -0.88 4.49
C GLU A 118 20.85 -0.36 3.59
#